data_AF-A0A235F4M0-F1
#
_entry.id   AF-A0A235F4M0-F1
#
_cell.length_a   1.000
_cell.length_b   1.000
_cell.length_c   1.000
_cell.angle_alpha   90.00
_cell.angle_beta   90.00
_cell.angle_gamma   90.00
#
_symmetry.space_group_name_H-M   'P 1'
#
loop_
_entity.id
_entity.type
_entity.pdbx_description
1 polymer ?
#
loop_
_entity_poly.entity_id
_entity_poly.type
_entity_poly.pdbx_seq_one_letter_code
_entity_poly.pdbx_strand_id
1 'polypeptide(L)'
;MRAGNGALAWLQEHCPSLDGQFLFLDPLWLDTHLLSEGAVLILREAAAAIDDDRLSAFEHEIADMGGWPPGLERLVRSLATLPVCAPVGTRGTA
;
A
#
# COMPACT_ATOMS: atom_id res chain seq x y z
N MET A 1 -13.88 11.93 -6.12
CA MET A 1 -12.41 11.88 -6.24
C MET A 1 -12.08 10.49 -6.74
N ARG A 2 -11.50 10.37 -7.94
CA ARG A 2 -11.07 9.08 -8.48
C ARG A 2 -9.68 8.85 -7.90
N ALA A 3 -9.58 8.07 -6.83
CA ALA A 3 -8.29 7.53 -6.41
C ALA A 3 -7.70 6.80 -7.62
N GLY A 4 -6.45 7.11 -7.96
CA GLY A 4 -5.66 6.38 -8.91
C GLY A 4 -5.73 4.89 -8.60
N ASN A 5 -5.97 4.11 -9.64
CA ASN A 5 -6.33 2.71 -9.56
C ASN A 5 -5.10 1.84 -9.17
N GLY A 6 -4.92 1.55 -7.88
CA GLY A 6 -3.89 0.65 -7.35
C GLY A 6 -3.44 1.01 -5.93
N ALA A 7 -2.86 0.07 -5.19
CA ALA A 7 -2.38 0.32 -3.82
C ALA A 7 -1.28 1.38 -3.80
N LEU A 8 -0.39 1.36 -4.82
CA LEU A 8 0.69 2.34 -4.93
C LEU A 8 0.18 3.74 -5.28
N ALA A 9 -0.81 3.82 -6.17
CA ALA A 9 -1.44 5.09 -6.54
C ALA A 9 -2.18 5.71 -5.35
N TRP A 10 -2.90 4.88 -4.58
CA TRP A 10 -3.55 5.30 -3.35
C TRP A 10 -2.54 5.88 -2.35
N LEU A 11 -1.40 5.21 -2.14
CA LEU A 11 -0.32 5.73 -1.28
C LEU A 11 0.21 7.08 -1.73
N GLN A 12 0.35 7.33 -3.04
CA GLN A 12 0.85 8.60 -3.55
C GLN A 12 -0.12 9.75 -3.28
N GLU A 13 -1.43 9.49 -3.28
CA GLU A 13 -2.46 10.50 -3.04
C GLU A 13 -2.75 10.71 -1.56
N HIS A 14 -2.57 9.68 -0.73
CA HIS A 14 -3.03 9.65 0.66
C HIS A 14 -1.91 9.42 1.68
N CYS A 15 -0.64 9.53 1.26
CA CYS A 15 0.53 9.53 2.14
C CYS A 15 1.37 10.82 1.98
N PRO A 16 0.85 12.01 2.34
CA PRO A 16 1.61 13.25 2.27
C PRO A 16 2.77 13.27 3.28
N SER A 17 3.89 13.87 2.89
CA SER A 17 4.97 14.23 3.82
C SER A 17 4.69 15.58 4.46
N LEU A 18 4.71 15.64 5.79
CA LEU A 18 4.60 16.86 6.58
C LEU A 18 5.81 16.93 7.53
N ASP A 19 6.65 17.95 7.39
CA ASP A 19 7.80 18.20 8.27
C ASP A 19 8.79 17.01 8.38
N GLY A 20 9.00 16.27 7.29
CA GLY A 20 9.87 15.08 7.27
C GLY A 20 9.26 13.82 7.88
N GLN A 21 8.00 13.90 8.32
CA GLN A 21 7.19 12.76 8.75
C GLN A 21 6.14 12.46 7.68
N PHE A 22 5.76 11.19 7.52
CA PHE A 22 4.75 10.82 6.54
C PHE A 22 3.45 10.47 7.24
N LEU A 23 2.34 11.05 6.79
CA LEU A 23 1.02 10.78 7.33
C LEU A 23 0.32 9.77 6.43
N PHE A 24 0.10 8.56 6.93
CA PHE A 24 -0.66 7.54 6.23
C PHE A 24 -2.07 7.47 6.76
N LEU A 25 -3.06 7.63 5.88
CA LEU A 25 -4.46 7.41 6.22
C LEU A 25 -4.79 5.92 6.08
N ASP A 26 -5.29 5.24 7.11
CA ASP A 26 -5.73 3.86 6.93
C ASP A 26 -7.06 3.85 6.14
N PRO A 27 -7.11 3.22 4.94
CA PRO A 27 -8.31 3.24 4.11
C PRO A 27 -9.48 2.44 4.69
N LEU A 28 -9.21 1.50 5.60
CA LEU A 28 -10.19 0.60 6.20
C LEU A 28 -10.70 1.13 7.55
N TRP A 29 -9.83 1.77 8.33
CA TRP A 29 -10.11 2.25 9.68
C TRP A 29 -10.28 3.76 9.77
N LEU A 30 -9.95 4.51 8.71
CA LEU A 30 -9.96 5.97 8.67
C LEU A 30 -9.13 6.61 9.79
N ASP A 31 -8.10 5.90 10.26
CA ASP A 31 -7.16 6.37 11.28
C ASP A 31 -5.91 6.96 10.61
N THR A 32 -5.22 7.88 11.27
CA THR A 32 -4.02 8.51 10.69
C THR A 32 -2.78 8.07 11.44
N HIS A 33 -1.85 7.46 10.72
CA HIS A 33 -0.60 6.95 11.27
C HIS A 33 0.58 7.83 10.85
N LEU A 34 1.41 8.20 11.82
CA LEU A 34 2.70 8.83 11.58
C LEU A 34 3.74 7.75 11.26
N LEU A 35 4.36 7.87 10.10
CA LEU A 35 5.36 6.95 9.59
C LEU A 35 6.71 7.62 9.45
N SER A 36 7.76 6.85 9.75
CA SER A 36 9.13 7.19 9.38
C SER A 36 9.36 6.94 7.89
N GLU A 37 10.43 7.52 7.34
CA GLU A 37 10.83 7.30 5.94
C GLU A 37 11.01 5.81 5.61
N GLY A 38 11.64 5.04 6.49
CA GLY A 38 11.83 3.60 6.31
C GLY A 38 10.51 2.82 6.31
N ALA A 39 9.54 3.20 7.15
CA ALA A 39 8.22 2.59 7.17
C ALA A 39 7.44 2.86 5.87
N VAL A 40 7.56 4.08 5.33
CA VAL A 40 6.97 4.42 4.03
C VAL A 40 7.61 3.64 2.89
N LEU A 41 8.93 3.45 2.91
CA LEU A 41 9.61 2.68 1.88
C LEU A 41 9.08 1.24 1.82
N ILE A 42 8.97 0.57 2.98
CA ILE A 42 8.40 -0.77 3.08
C ILE A 42 6.93 -0.79 2.62
N LEU A 43 6.13 0.23 2.99
CA LEU A 43 4.74 0.33 2.53
C LEU A 43 4.60 0.51 1.02
N ARG A 44 5.52 1.27 0.39
CA ARG A 44 5.55 1.43 -1.06
C ARG A 44 5.93 0.14 -1.77
N GLU A 45 6.90 -0.60 -1.22
CA GLU A 45 7.27 -1.93 -1.74
C GLU A 45 6.11 -2.91 -1.58
N ALA A 46 5.44 -2.91 -0.43
CA ALA A 46 4.26 -3.74 -0.19
C ALA A 46 3.12 -3.39 -1.16
N ALA A 47 2.88 -2.11 -1.41
CA ALA A 47 1.87 -1.66 -2.35
C ALA A 47 2.19 -2.05 -3.80
N ALA A 48 3.47 -1.96 -4.21
CA ALA A 48 3.90 -2.49 -5.50
C ALA A 48 3.71 -4.01 -5.58
N ALA A 49 4.04 -4.74 -4.52
CA ALA A 49 3.81 -6.19 -4.43
C ALA A 49 2.31 -6.54 -4.48
N ILE A 50 1.42 -5.71 -3.93
CA ILE A 50 -0.04 -5.86 -4.06
C ILE A 50 -0.47 -5.67 -5.52
N ASP A 51 0.01 -4.61 -6.18
CA ASP A 51 -0.33 -4.32 -7.57
C ASP A 51 0.20 -5.41 -8.54
N ASP A 52 1.32 -6.08 -8.19
CA ASP A 52 1.91 -7.21 -8.93
C ASP A 52 1.38 -8.61 -8.53
N ASP A 53 0.40 -8.72 -7.61
CA ASP A 53 -0.10 -10.00 -7.05
C ASP A 53 1.00 -10.86 -6.38
N ARG A 54 2.05 -10.21 -5.85
CA ARG A 54 3.20 -10.84 -5.17
C ARG A 54 3.27 -10.58 -3.67
N LEU A 55 2.18 -10.12 -3.05
CA LEU A 55 2.15 -9.80 -1.61
C LEU A 55 2.65 -10.97 -0.74
N SER A 56 2.25 -12.21 -1.03
CA SER A 56 2.68 -13.38 -0.26
C SER A 56 4.19 -13.66 -0.36
N ALA A 57 4.82 -13.32 -1.47
CA ALA A 57 6.28 -13.42 -1.60
C ALA A 57 6.97 -12.33 -0.77
N PHE A 58 6.44 -11.10 -0.81
CA PHE A 58 6.93 -10.00 0.01
C PHE A 58 6.78 -10.27 1.52
N GLU A 59 5.68 -10.89 1.95
CA GLU A 59 5.48 -11.32 3.34
C GLU A 59 6.57 -12.31 3.81
N HIS A 60 7.03 -13.21 2.93
CA HIS A 60 8.15 -14.10 3.25
C HIS A 60 9.46 -13.33 3.38
N GLU A 61 9.76 -12.42 2.44
CA GLU A 61 10.96 -11.57 2.50
C GLU A 61 11.02 -10.76 3.81
N ILE A 62 9.88 -10.20 4.24
CA ILE A 62 9.78 -9.49 5.52
C ILE A 62 10.00 -10.44 6.71
N ALA A 63 9.45 -11.65 6.68
CA ALA A 63 9.68 -12.64 7.72
C ALA A 63 11.17 -13.03 7.83
N ASP A 64 11.86 -13.22 6.70
CA ASP A 64 13.31 -13.48 6.64
C ASP A 64 14.14 -12.30 7.17
N MET A 65 13.67 -11.07 7.03
CA MET A 65 14.31 -9.86 7.58
C MET A 65 14.04 -9.62 9.07
N GLY A 66 13.32 -10.52 9.75
CA GLY A 66 13.01 -10.40 11.18
C GLY A 66 11.58 -9.96 11.49
N GLY A 67 10.71 -9.92 10.49
CA GLY A 67 9.28 -9.64 10.62
C GLY A 67 8.89 -8.18 10.38
N TRP A 68 7.59 -7.92 10.47
CA TRP A 68 7.03 -6.59 10.20
C TRP A 68 7.43 -5.59 11.30
N PRO A 69 7.74 -4.34 10.91
CA PRO A 69 7.79 -3.24 11.87
C PRO A 69 6.43 -3.10 12.60
N PRO A 70 6.42 -2.64 13.86
CA PRO A 70 5.20 -2.58 14.66
C PRO A 70 4.11 -1.76 13.97
N GLY A 71 2.93 -2.36 13.81
CA GLY A 71 1.77 -1.73 13.18
C GLY A 71 1.78 -1.75 11.65
N LEU A 72 2.91 -1.99 10.99
CA LEU A 72 3.03 -1.91 9.53
C LEU A 72 2.27 -3.03 8.80
N GLU A 73 2.31 -4.24 9.36
CA GLU A 73 1.56 -5.39 8.82
C GLU A 73 0.08 -5.06 8.63
N ARG A 74 -0.52 -4.39 9.61
CA ARG A 74 -1.92 -4.01 9.57
C ARG A 74 -2.20 -3.00 8.46
N LEU A 75 -1.31 -2.02 8.27
CA LEU A 75 -1.45 -1.02 7.21
C LEU A 75 -1.35 -1.67 5.82
N VAL A 76 -0.44 -2.63 5.64
CA VAL A 76 -0.34 -3.39 4.40
C VAL A 76 -1.60 -4.23 4.15
N ARG A 77 -2.14 -4.88 5.18
CA ARG A 77 -3.42 -5.61 5.06
C ARG A 77 -4.56 -4.67 4.70
N SER A 78 -4.62 -3.46 5.29
CA SER A 78 -5.61 -2.45 4.91
C SER A 78 -5.45 -2.02 3.44
N LEU A 79 -4.22 -1.82 2.96
CA LEU A 79 -3.93 -1.54 1.55
C LEU A 79 -4.37 -2.67 0.62
N ALA A 80 -4.17 -3.93 1.02
CA ALA A 80 -4.57 -5.10 0.24
C ALA A 80 -6.10 -5.23 0.10
N THR A 81 -6.89 -4.53 0.91
CA THR A 81 -8.36 -4.46 0.74
C THR A 81 -8.79 -3.51 -0.36
N LEU A 82 -7.89 -2.64 -0.83
CA LEU A 82 -8.19 -1.74 -1.94
C LEU A 82 -8.35 -2.55 -3.23
N PRO A 83 -9.29 -2.17 -4.11
CA PRO A 83 -9.47 -2.85 -5.37
C PRO A 83 -8.22 -2.71 -6.23
N VAL A 84 -7.48 -3.81 -6.43
CA VAL A 84 -6.49 -3.93 -7.51
C VAL A 84 -7.23 -3.77 -8.82
N CYS A 85 -6.88 -2.74 -9.59
CA CYS A 85 -7.42 -2.59 -10.93
C CYS A 85 -6.59 -3.47 -11.85
N ALA A 86 -7.11 -4.66 -12.16
CA ALA A 86 -6.70 -5.35 -13.38
C ALA A 86 -6.84 -4.37 -14.56
N PRO A 87 -5.88 -4.33 -15.50
CA PRO A 87 -6.01 -3.48 -16.67
C PRO A 87 -7.36 -3.78 -17.30
N VAL A 88 -8.21 -2.75 -17.43
CA VAL A 88 -9.49 -2.84 -18.11
C VAL A 88 -9.21 -3.34 -19.53
N GLY A 89 -9.33 -4.66 -19.71
CA GLY A 89 -9.40 -5.29 -21.00
C GLY A 89 -10.55 -4.60 -21.72
N THR A 90 -10.19 -3.90 -22.78
CA THR A 90 -11.09 -3.23 -23.71
C THR A 90 -12.31 -4.10 -23.96
N ARG A 91 -13.49 -3.57 -23.63
CA ARG A 91 -14.76 -4.05 -24.19
C ARG A 91 -14.64 -3.98 -25.71
N GLY A 92 -14.25 -5.10 -26.32
CA GLY A 92 -14.45 -5.35 -27.73
C GLY A 92 -15.93 -5.64 -27.94
N THR A 93 -16.70 -4.61 -28.25
CA THR A 93 -17.96 -4.76 -28.97
C THR A 93 -17.63 -5.15 -30.41
N ALA A 94 -18.03 -6.36 -30.81
CA ALA A 94 -18.28 -6.72 -32.20
C ALA A 94 -19.46 -7.69 -32.22
#